data_AF-A0A920NCV3-F1
#
_entry.id   AF-A0A920NCV3-F1
#
_cell.length_a   1.000
_cell.length_b   1.000
_cell.length_c   1.000
_cell.angle_alpha   90.00
_cell.angle_beta   90.00
_cell.angle_gamma   90.00
#
_symmetry.space_group_name_H-M   'P 1'
#
loop_
_entity.id
_entity.type
_entity.pdbx_description
1 polymer ?
#
loop_
_entity_poly.entity_id
_entity_poly.type
_entity_poly.pdbx_seq_one_letter_code
_entity_poly.pdbx_strand_id
1 'polypeptide(L)'
;MRRGGEGIDFRKPITKDMVKTLNSAFVRYSVLVVRDQKLNPRQMLAAVCHFGSTFEQQNKRFSIPECPEIPYISNQERYPDGTRYIPGAGFHTDHSNDLLLQRRRFVGHSSARPWGGHTVC
;
A
#
# COMPACT_ATOMS: atom_id res chain seq x y z
N MET A 1 23.73 7.21 -5.05
CA MET A 1 24.33 7.13 -3.70
C MET A 1 23.61 6.03 -2.90
N ARG A 2 24.11 4.79 -2.93
CA ARG A 2 23.62 3.69 -2.06
C ARG A 2 24.35 3.83 -0.72
N ARG A 3 23.68 4.31 0.34
CA ARG A 3 24.24 4.21 1.70
C ARG A 3 23.94 2.80 2.21
N GLY A 4 24.97 2.08 2.63
CA GLY A 4 24.90 0.73 3.18
C GLY A 4 24.25 0.70 4.55
N GLY A 5 22.94 0.46 4.58
CA GLY A 5 22.23 -0.10 5.71
C GLY A 5 21.53 -1.35 5.23
N GLU A 6 21.55 -2.42 6.03
CA GLU A 6 20.72 -3.61 5.77
C GLU A 6 19.27 -3.16 5.52
N GLY A 7 18.69 -3.63 4.42
CA GLY A 7 17.29 -3.36 4.11
C GLY A 7 16.39 -3.90 5.22
N ILE A 8 15.24 -3.25 5.43
CA ILE A 8 14.24 -3.73 6.40
C ILE A 8 13.53 -4.95 5.81
N ASP A 9 13.33 -5.99 6.61
CA ASP A 9 12.55 -7.17 6.24
C ASP A 9 11.34 -7.29 7.18
N PHE A 10 10.15 -6.98 6.68
CA PHE A 10 8.92 -7.01 7.47
C PHE A 10 8.45 -8.43 7.83
N ARG A 11 9.12 -9.48 7.34
CA ARG A 11 8.87 -10.86 7.79
C ARG A 11 9.52 -11.16 9.13
N LYS A 12 10.44 -10.31 9.58
CA LYS A 12 11.14 -10.42 10.87
C LYS A 12 10.54 -9.43 11.88
N PRO A 13 10.62 -9.72 13.19
CA PRO A 13 10.25 -8.75 14.20
C PRO A 13 11.02 -7.44 14.02
N ILE A 14 10.31 -6.32 14.02
CA ILE A 14 10.91 -4.98 13.99
C ILE A 14 10.78 -4.32 15.37
N THR A 15 11.80 -3.57 15.77
CA THR A 15 11.80 -2.89 17.07
C THR A 15 10.94 -1.63 17.04
N LYS A 16 10.49 -1.18 18.22
CA LYS A 16 9.75 0.08 18.35
C LYS A 16 10.56 1.28 17.86
N ASP A 17 11.88 1.25 18.02
CA ASP A 17 12.75 2.34 17.56
C ASP A 17 12.87 2.37 16.04
N MET A 18 12.97 1.22 15.38
CA MET A 18 12.89 1.14 13.92
C MET A 18 11.57 1.71 13.40
N VAL A 19 10.45 1.36 14.05
CA VAL A 19 9.13 1.90 13.70
C VAL A 19 9.10 3.43 13.83
N LYS A 20 9.66 4.00 14.91
CA LYS A 20 9.76 5.46 15.07
C LYS A 20 10.60 6.12 13.98
N THR A 21 11.74 5.51 13.62
CA THR A 21 12.59 5.99 12.52
C THR A 21 11.84 5.99 11.19
N LEU A 22 11.13 4.92 10.87
CA LEU A 22 10.34 4.82 9.64
C LEU A 22 9.20 5.83 9.61
N ASN A 23 8.50 6.00 10.73
CA ASN A 23 7.45 7.01 10.86
C ASN A 23 8.00 8.42 10.63
N SER A 24 9.15 8.75 11.22
CA SER A 24 9.78 10.07 11.07
C SER A 24 10.25 10.31 9.63
N ALA A 25 10.81 9.27 8.99
CA ALA A 25 11.17 9.33 7.57
C ALA A 25 9.93 9.54 6.69
N PHE A 26 8.83 8.82 6.93
CA PHE A 26 7.59 8.98 6.19
C PHE A 26 7.01 10.39 6.32
N VAL A 27 6.97 10.96 7.53
CA VAL A 27 6.51 12.34 7.75
C VAL A 27 7.40 13.36 7.04
N ARG A 28 8.72 13.13 6.99
CA ARG A 28 9.66 14.05 6.36
C ARG A 28 9.66 13.99 4.83
N TYR A 29 9.50 12.80 4.26
CA TYR A 29 9.70 12.57 2.82
C TYR A 29 8.40 12.28 2.06
N SER A 30 7.26 12.15 2.76
CA SER A 30 5.91 11.84 2.25
C SER A 30 5.76 10.47 1.58
N VAL A 31 6.82 9.94 0.97
CA VAL A 31 6.87 8.65 0.29
C VAL A 31 8.07 7.86 0.81
N LEU A 32 7.81 6.61 1.21
CA LEU A 32 8.84 5.66 1.62
C LEU A 32 8.78 4.42 0.72
N VAL A 33 9.92 4.07 0.12
CA VAL A 33 10.05 2.86 -0.70
C VAL A 33 10.85 1.82 0.06
N VAL A 34 10.21 0.71 0.44
CA VAL A 34 10.88 -0.46 1.03
C VAL A 34 11.00 -1.53 -0.04
N ARG A 35 12.24 -1.84 -0.43
CA ARG A 35 12.53 -2.75 -1.56
C ARG A 35 12.57 -4.20 -1.10
N ASP A 36 12.49 -5.11 -2.07
CA ASP A 36 12.73 -6.55 -1.90
C ASP A 36 11.81 -7.24 -0.86
N GLN A 37 10.60 -6.70 -0.67
CA GLN A 37 9.58 -7.30 0.19
C GLN A 37 8.75 -8.34 -0.58
N LYS A 38 8.78 -9.59 -0.12
CA LYS A 38 7.88 -10.66 -0.57
C LYS A 38 6.96 -11.04 0.58
N LEU A 39 5.83 -10.34 0.69
CA LEU A 39 4.86 -10.50 1.77
C LEU A 39 3.58 -11.14 1.22
N ASN A 40 3.02 -12.09 1.96
CA ASN A 40 1.63 -12.50 1.75
C ASN A 40 0.67 -11.43 2.31
N PRO A 41 -0.66 -11.51 2.02
CA PRO A 41 -1.61 -10.51 2.49
C PRO A 41 -1.57 -10.28 4.00
N ARG A 42 -1.55 -11.33 4.82
CA ARG A 42 -1.50 -11.20 6.30
C ARG A 42 -0.21 -10.53 6.78
N GLN A 43 0.93 -10.83 6.15
CA GLN A 43 2.21 -10.18 6.45
C GLN A 43 2.20 -8.70 6.03
N MET A 44 1.56 -8.37 4.91
CA MET A 44 1.38 -6.98 4.49
C MET A 44 0.50 -6.21 5.48
N LEU A 45 -0.61 -6.80 5.93
CA LEU A 45 -1.46 -6.21 6.97
C LEU A 45 -0.66 -5.94 8.25
N ALA A 46 0.09 -6.93 8.74
CA ALA A 46 0.94 -6.80 9.91
C ALA A 46 1.99 -5.69 9.74
N ALA A 47 2.62 -5.59 8.56
CA ALA A 47 3.59 -4.54 8.25
C ALA A 47 2.96 -3.14 8.30
N VAL A 48 1.76 -2.98 7.74
CA VAL A 48 1.02 -1.71 7.74
C VAL A 48 0.60 -1.30 9.15
N CYS A 49 0.21 -2.26 10.00
CA CYS A 49 -0.20 -2.00 11.39
C CYS A 49 0.90 -1.35 12.25
N HIS A 50 2.18 -1.44 11.86
CA HIS A 50 3.26 -0.72 12.54
C HIS A 50 3.19 0.81 12.36
N PHE A 51 2.47 1.30 11.36
CA PHE A 51 2.34 2.73 11.07
C PHE A 51 1.02 3.33 11.57
N GLY A 52 0.12 2.51 12.12
CA GLY A 52 -1.18 2.92 12.64
C GLY A 52 -2.25 1.84 12.44
N SER A 53 -3.48 2.12 12.88
CA SER A 53 -4.63 1.25 12.60
C SER A 53 -5.02 1.30 11.13
N THR A 54 -5.50 0.18 10.60
CA THR A 54 -6.03 0.10 9.24
C THR A 54 -7.40 0.77 9.14
N PHE A 55 -7.67 1.39 7.99
CA PHE A 55 -8.99 1.95 7.68
C PHE A 55 -9.72 0.98 6.75
N GLU A 56 -10.94 0.61 7.11
CA GLU A 56 -11.74 -0.31 6.29
C GLU A 56 -12.21 0.40 5.01
N GLN A 57 -11.93 -0.19 3.85
CA GLN A 57 -12.42 0.35 2.58
C GLN A 57 -13.93 0.12 2.48
N GLN A 58 -14.67 1.18 2.13
CA GLN A 58 -16.12 1.11 1.92
C GLN A 58 -16.50 0.14 0.78
N ASN A 59 -15.67 0.09 -0.27
CA ASN A 59 -15.88 -0.79 -1.40
C ASN A 59 -15.20 -2.16 -1.20
N LYS A 60 -15.97 -3.13 -0.71
CA LYS A 60 -15.51 -4.50 -0.46
C LYS A 60 -15.39 -5.37 -1.71
N ARG A 61 -15.83 -4.87 -2.88
CA ARG A 61 -15.78 -5.63 -4.16
C ARG A 61 -14.36 -6.09 -4.51
N PHE A 62 -13.36 -5.29 -4.12
CA PHE A 62 -11.96 -5.54 -4.43
C PHE A 62 -11.15 -5.97 -3.20
N SER A 63 -11.80 -6.59 -2.21
CA SER A 63 -11.11 -7.14 -1.05
C SER A 63 -10.51 -8.51 -1.37
N ILE A 64 -9.32 -8.78 -0.84
CA ILE A 64 -8.73 -10.12 -0.87
C ILE A 64 -9.57 -11.04 0.05
N PRO A 65 -10.12 -12.17 -0.43
CA PRO A 65 -11.03 -13.00 0.38
C PRO A 65 -10.42 -13.49 1.71
N GLU A 66 -9.16 -13.90 1.70
CA GLU A 66 -8.45 -14.37 2.89
C GLU A 66 -7.97 -13.25 3.83
N CYS A 67 -8.00 -11.99 3.36
CA CYS A 67 -7.60 -10.80 4.13
C CYS A 67 -8.40 -9.56 3.66
N PRO A 68 -9.68 -9.44 4.04
CA PRO A 68 -10.58 -8.43 3.48
C PRO A 68 -10.17 -6.98 3.75
N GLU A 69 -9.31 -6.76 4.75
CA GLU A 69 -8.71 -5.48 5.11
C GLU A 69 -7.76 -4.94 4.03
N ILE A 70 -7.32 -5.79 3.10
CA ILE A 70 -6.45 -5.43 2.00
C ILE A 70 -7.27 -5.36 0.71
N PRO A 71 -7.48 -4.15 0.14
CA PRO A 71 -8.00 -4.02 -1.21
C PRO A 71 -6.90 -4.37 -2.23
N TYR A 72 -7.28 -5.01 -3.33
CA TYR A 72 -6.42 -5.18 -4.51
C TYR A 72 -6.84 -4.24 -5.63
N ILE A 73 -5.87 -3.88 -6.47
CA ILE A 73 -6.08 -3.14 -7.70
C ILE A 73 -5.57 -4.02 -8.83
N SER A 74 -6.42 -4.30 -9.82
CA SER A 74 -6.07 -5.14 -10.97
C SER A 74 -6.47 -4.46 -12.28
N ASN A 75 -5.58 -4.55 -13.26
CA ASN A 75 -5.83 -4.07 -14.62
C ASN A 75 -6.58 -5.09 -15.51
N GLN A 76 -6.96 -6.23 -14.93
CA GLN A 76 -7.74 -7.27 -15.60
C GLN A 76 -9.24 -7.12 -15.35
N GLU A 77 -9.62 -6.30 -14.37
CA GLU A 77 -11.02 -6.04 -14.02
C GLU A 77 -11.77 -5.36 -15.16
N ARG A 78 -13.02 -5.80 -15.34
CA ARG A 78 -13.94 -5.25 -16.33
C ARG A 78 -15.31 -5.02 -15.71
N TYR A 79 -16.01 -4.03 -16.23
CA TYR A 79 -17.43 -3.85 -15.99
C TYR A 79 -18.24 -4.94 -16.71
N PRO A 80 -19.53 -5.15 -16.35
CA PRO A 80 -20.38 -6.13 -17.02
C PRO A 80 -20.53 -5.92 -18.54
N ASP A 81 -20.35 -4.68 -19.00
CA ASP A 81 -20.36 -4.30 -20.42
C ASP A 81 -19.05 -4.64 -21.16
N GLY A 82 -18.05 -5.19 -20.46
CA GLY A 82 -16.74 -5.55 -21.01
C GLY A 82 -15.70 -4.42 -21.01
N THR A 83 -16.08 -3.20 -20.62
CA THR A 83 -15.18 -2.04 -20.52
C THR A 83 -14.17 -2.25 -19.38
N ARG A 84 -12.90 -1.89 -19.62
CA ARG A 84 -11.85 -2.04 -18.61
C ARG A 84 -12.09 -1.10 -17.43
N TYR A 85 -12.01 -1.64 -16.22
CA TYR A 85 -12.02 -0.86 -15.00
C TYR A 85 -10.61 -0.34 -14.70
N ILE A 86 -10.43 0.99 -14.65
CA ILE A 86 -9.17 1.64 -14.32
C ILE A 86 -9.36 2.49 -13.06
N PRO A 87 -9.07 1.94 -11.87
CA PRO A 87 -9.22 2.69 -10.62
C PRO A 87 -8.17 3.81 -10.52
N GLY A 88 -8.61 5.00 -10.06
CA GLY A 88 -7.71 6.12 -9.76
C GLY A 88 -7.07 6.80 -10.98
N ALA A 89 -7.72 6.78 -12.15
CA ALA A 89 -7.18 7.33 -13.39
C ALA A 89 -6.97 8.87 -13.38
N GLY A 90 -7.58 9.59 -12.45
CA GLY A 90 -7.39 11.05 -12.25
C GLY A 90 -6.57 11.37 -11.00
N PHE A 91 -6.14 12.64 -10.85
CA PHE A 91 -5.50 13.12 -9.62
C PHE A 91 -6.47 13.05 -8.45
N HIS A 92 -6.04 12.40 -7.35
CA HIS A 92 -6.85 12.26 -6.15
C HIS A 92 -5.95 12.05 -4.93
N THR A 93 -6.50 12.36 -3.75
CA THR A 93 -6.07 11.75 -2.49
C THR A 93 -7.18 10.81 -2.04
N ASP A 94 -6.77 9.66 -1.51
CA ASP A 94 -7.69 8.65 -1.01
C ASP A 94 -8.65 9.17 0.05
N HIS A 95 -9.92 8.75 -0.03
CA HIS A 95 -10.95 8.99 0.98
C HIS A 95 -11.12 10.47 1.35
N SER A 96 -10.82 11.40 0.44
CA SER A 96 -11.09 12.83 0.62
C SER A 96 -12.58 13.16 0.77
N ASN A 97 -13.45 12.20 0.46
CA ASN A 97 -14.90 12.29 0.55
C ASN A 97 -15.47 11.66 1.84
N ASP A 98 -14.63 11.08 2.71
CA ASP A 98 -15.03 10.54 4.01
C ASP A 98 -14.78 11.58 5.12
N LEU A 99 -15.62 11.57 6.16
CA LEU A 99 -15.45 12.40 7.36
C LEU A 99 -14.17 12.03 8.12
N LEU A 100 -13.76 10.76 8.04
CA LEU A 100 -12.51 10.28 8.60
C LEU A 100 -11.44 10.18 7.51
N LEU A 101 -10.61 11.21 7.44
CA LEU A 101 -9.52 11.27 6.46
C LEU A 101 -8.50 10.16 6.68
N GLN A 102 -8.27 9.36 5.63
CA GLN A 102 -7.15 8.43 5.59
C GLN A 102 -5.83 9.20 5.57
N ARG A 103 -5.01 9.01 6.61
CA ARG A 103 -3.74 9.75 6.78
C ARG A 103 -2.58 9.17 5.98
N ARG A 104 -2.65 7.88 5.61
CA ARG A 104 -1.54 7.14 4.98
C ARG A 104 -2.06 6.05 4.07
N ARG A 105 -1.40 5.84 2.92
CA ARG A 105 -1.64 4.73 2.00
C ARG A 105 -0.39 3.87 1.89
N PHE A 106 -0.58 2.55 1.88
CA PHE A 106 0.46 1.56 1.63
C PHE A 106 0.12 0.77 0.37
N VAL A 107 1.10 0.58 -0.51
CA VAL A 107 0.92 -0.14 -1.79
C VAL A 107 2.00 -1.23 -1.91
N GLY A 108 1.55 -2.46 -2.16
CA GLY A 108 2.40 -3.60 -2.49
C GLY A 108 2.16 -4.03 -3.93
N HIS A 109 3.22 -4.32 -4.67
CA HIS A 109 3.11 -4.78 -6.05
C HIS A 109 3.23 -6.31 -6.10
N SER A 110 2.12 -7.00 -6.39
CA SER A 110 2.11 -8.46 -6.58
C SER A 110 2.60 -8.86 -7.98
N SER A 111 2.22 -8.09 -9.00
CA SER A 111 2.75 -8.17 -10.36
C SER A 111 2.81 -6.76 -10.96
N ALA A 112 3.94 -6.41 -11.55
CA ALA A 112 4.14 -5.12 -12.19
C ALA A 112 4.67 -5.34 -13.61
N ARG A 113 4.27 -4.47 -14.54
CA ARG A 113 4.87 -4.47 -15.88
C ARG A 113 6.32 -3.96 -15.78
N PRO A 114 7.23 -4.45 -16.62
CA PRO A 114 8.60 -3.94 -16.67
C PRO A 114 8.68 -2.47 -17.14
N TRP A 115 7.64 -1.99 -17.84
CA TRP A 115 7.50 -0.61 -18.31
C TRP A 115 6.06 -0.13 -18.12
N GLY A 116 5.87 1.11 -17.66
CA GLY A 116 4.56 1.69 -17.36
C GLY A 116 3.93 1.19 -16.05
N GLY A 117 2.82 1.80 -15.62
CA GLY A 117 2.15 1.47 -14.35
C GLY A 117 2.74 2.16 -13.11
N HIS A 118 3.46 3.27 -13.31
CA HIS A 118 3.97 4.10 -12.21
C HIS A 118 2.87 4.96 -11.61
N THR A 119 2.90 5.12 -10.29
CA THR A 119 2.07 6.09 -9.57
C THR A 119 2.87 7.37 -9.38
N VAL A 120 2.27 8.51 -9.74
CA VAL A 120 2.80 9.83 -9.39
C VAL A 120 2.34 10.15 -7.97
N CYS A 121 3.26 10.60 -7.12
CA CYS A 121 3.02 10.89 -5.70
C CYS A 121 3.43 12.33 -5.37
#